data_AF-W7M5S0-F1
#
_entry.id   AF-W7M5S0-F1
#
_cell.length_a   1.000
_cell.length_b   1.000
_cell.length_c   1.000
_cell.angle_alpha   90.00
_cell.angle_beta   90.00
_cell.angle_gamma   90.00
#
_symmetry.space_group_name_H-M   'P 1'
#
loop_
_entity.id
_entity.type
_entity.pdbx_description
1 polymer ?
#
loop_
_entity_poly.entity_id
_entity_poly.type
_entity_poly.pdbx_seq_one_letter_code
_entity_poly.pdbx_strand_id
1 'polypeptide(L)'
;MPFPSNRTWIKSKESFSEILESCGFVVERVGTLEKIVGLGSTYLGLDKADEQFDYVVNGPLTASIVTEELRVKGREYFKEEWHNAADDGKVEVSDIFYVYIARKV
;
A
#
# COMPACT_ATOMS: atom_id res chain seq x y z
N MET A 1 -25.77 -2.14 -0.03
CA MET A 1 -24.65 -3.10 -0.18
C MET A 1 -23.49 -2.56 0.65
N PRO A 2 -22.83 -3.39 1.48
CA PRO A 2 -21.56 -2.98 2.08
C PRO A 2 -20.56 -2.68 0.95
N PHE A 3 -19.79 -1.60 1.11
CA PHE A 3 -18.76 -1.25 0.14
C PHE A 3 -17.72 -2.38 0.10
N PRO A 4 -17.44 -2.98 -1.07
CA PRO A 4 -16.57 -4.16 -1.16
C PRO A 4 -15.10 -3.72 -1.07
N SER A 5 -14.66 -3.15 0.06
CA SER A 5 -13.30 -2.64 0.18
C SER A 5 -12.28 -3.79 0.09
N ASN A 6 -11.43 -3.78 -0.94
CA ASN A 6 -10.22 -4.59 -1.00
C ASN A 6 -9.00 -3.68 -1.07
N ARG A 7 -8.05 -3.86 -0.13
CA ARG A 7 -6.82 -3.06 -0.09
C ARG A 7 -5.91 -3.28 -1.29
N THR A 8 -6.02 -4.43 -1.97
CA THR A 8 -5.24 -4.71 -3.19
C THR A 8 -5.61 -3.82 -4.37
N TRP A 9 -6.74 -3.10 -4.28
CA TRP A 9 -7.14 -2.14 -5.30
C TRP A 9 -6.40 -0.80 -5.16
N ILE A 10 -5.76 -0.53 -4.03
CA ILE A 10 -5.09 0.74 -3.76
C ILE A 10 -3.69 0.71 -4.36
N LYS A 11 -3.55 1.33 -5.52
CA LYS A 11 -2.25 1.55 -6.20
C LYS A 11 -1.76 2.99 -6.10
N SER A 12 -2.69 3.93 -5.89
CA SER A 12 -2.43 5.36 -5.79
C SER A 12 -3.59 6.08 -5.08
N LYS A 13 -3.45 7.40 -4.90
CA LYS A 13 -4.51 8.25 -4.35
C LYS A 13 -5.77 8.31 -5.22
N GLU A 14 -5.69 7.90 -6.49
CA GLU A 14 -6.83 7.90 -7.44
C GLU A 14 -7.57 6.56 -7.48
N SER A 15 -7.03 5.51 -6.84
CA SER A 15 -7.49 4.13 -7.08
C SER A 15 -8.97 3.87 -6.76
N PHE A 16 -9.58 4.61 -5.83
CA PHE A 16 -11.01 4.45 -5.56
C PHE A 16 -11.91 5.39 -6.37
N SER A 17 -11.37 6.37 -7.09
CA SER A 17 -12.21 7.30 -7.83
C SER A 17 -13.04 6.59 -8.90
N GLU A 18 -12.39 5.76 -9.71
CA GLU A 18 -13.04 4.97 -10.75
C GLU A 18 -14.09 3.99 -10.18
N ILE A 19 -13.78 3.39 -9.03
CA ILE A 19 -14.68 2.46 -8.34
C ILE A 19 -15.93 3.19 -7.84
N LEU A 20 -15.74 4.34 -7.19
CA LEU A 20 -16.84 5.17 -6.69
C LEU A 20 -17.72 5.66 -7.85
N GLU A 21 -17.11 6.10 -8.95
CA GLU A 21 -17.81 6.55 -10.15
C GLU A 21 -18.61 5.42 -10.81
N SER A 22 -18.03 4.22 -10.93
CA SER A 22 -18.75 3.04 -11.44
C SER A 22 -19.97 2.65 -10.59
N CYS A 23 -19.98 3.05 -9.31
CA CYS A 23 -21.07 2.83 -8.37
C CYS A 23 -22.10 3.97 -8.34
N GLY A 24 -22.01 4.94 -9.25
CA GLY A 24 -22.95 6.06 -9.35
C GLY A 24 -22.66 7.19 -8.36
N PHE A 25 -21.41 7.33 -7.91
CA PHE A 25 -20.97 8.50 -7.15
C PHE A 25 -20.26 9.51 -8.04
N VAL A 26 -20.26 10.77 -7.64
CA VAL A 26 -19.36 11.80 -8.16
C VAL A 26 -18.33 12.10 -7.09
N VAL A 27 -17.05 11.91 -7.42
CA VAL A 27 -15.93 12.22 -6.52
C VAL A 27 -15.67 13.72 -6.60
N GLU A 28 -15.89 14.41 -5.49
CA GLU A 28 -15.73 15.87 -5.41
C GLU A 28 -14.32 16.26 -4.96
N ARG A 29 -13.72 15.44 -4.09
CA ARG A 29 -12.38 15.68 -3.58
C ARG A 29 -11.70 14.38 -3.20
N VAL A 30 -10.41 14.30 -3.54
CA VAL A 30 -9.48 13.32 -3.01
C VAL A 30 -8.41 14.08 -2.22
N GLY A 31 -8.17 13.66 -0.98
CA GLY A 31 -7.20 14.28 -0.09
C GLY A 31 -6.24 13.26 0.50
N THR A 32 -4.98 13.65 0.61
CA THR A 32 -3.94 12.92 1.34
C THR A 32 -3.86 13.46 2.76
N LEU A 33 -3.94 12.58 3.76
CA LEU A 33 -3.77 12.95 5.16
C LEU A 33 -2.35 12.64 5.64
N GLU A 34 -1.42 13.56 5.37
CA GLU A 34 0.02 13.38 5.66
C GLU A 34 0.41 13.62 7.12
N LYS A 35 -0.45 14.27 7.92
CA LYS A 35 -0.11 14.78 9.27
C LYS A 35 -0.92 14.16 10.41
N ILE A 36 -1.64 13.06 10.14
CA ILE A 36 -2.60 12.52 11.10
C ILE A 36 -2.13 11.17 11.66
N VAL A 37 -1.62 10.27 10.81
CA VAL A 37 -0.94 9.00 11.18
C VAL A 37 -0.13 8.50 9.95
N GLY A 38 1.07 7.95 10.15
CA GLY A 38 1.89 7.29 9.12
C GLY A 38 3.21 8.00 8.78
N LEU A 39 4.10 7.34 8.02
CA LEU A 39 5.40 7.88 7.61
C LEU A 39 5.38 8.70 6.30
N GLY A 40 4.22 8.85 5.66
CA GLY A 40 4.15 9.47 4.34
C GLY A 40 4.72 8.56 3.26
N SER A 41 5.16 9.15 2.13
CA SER A 41 5.89 8.42 1.10
C SER A 41 7.38 8.53 1.36
N THR A 42 8.04 7.37 1.38
CA THR A 42 9.49 7.25 1.47
C THR A 42 10.00 6.53 0.24
N TYR A 43 11.17 6.92 -0.26
CA TYR A 43 11.78 6.32 -1.44
C TYR A 43 13.02 5.56 -1.02
N LEU A 44 12.92 4.24 -1.06
CA LEU A 44 13.97 3.34 -0.58
C LEU A 44 14.70 2.71 -1.76
N GLY A 45 16.02 2.55 -1.64
CA GLY A 45 16.83 1.90 -2.67
C GLY A 45 16.58 0.40 -2.75
N LEU A 46 17.08 -0.22 -3.82
CA LEU A 46 17.04 -1.68 -3.99
C LEU A 46 17.79 -2.44 -2.88
N ASP A 47 18.80 -1.81 -2.27
CA ASP A 47 19.57 -2.35 -1.14
C ASP A 47 18.74 -2.49 0.15
N LYS A 48 17.57 -1.83 0.22
CA LYS A 48 16.67 -1.85 1.38
C LYS A 48 15.65 -2.97 1.39
N ALA A 49 15.65 -3.84 0.37
CA ALA A 49 14.69 -4.93 0.26
C ALA A 49 14.67 -5.85 1.51
N ASP A 50 15.84 -6.22 2.03
CA ASP A 50 15.94 -7.10 3.20
C ASP A 50 15.43 -6.43 4.48
N GLU A 51 15.82 -5.17 4.71
CA GLU A 51 15.39 -4.37 5.86
C GLU A 51 13.86 -4.17 5.84
N GLN A 52 13.31 -3.87 4.67
CA GLN A 52 11.87 -3.71 4.52
C GLN A 52 11.11 -5.02 4.70
N PHE A 53 11.63 -6.14 4.20
CA PHE A 53 11.04 -7.46 4.45
C PHE A 53 10.98 -7.75 5.94
N ASP A 54 12.08 -7.53 6.67
CA ASP A 54 12.16 -7.74 8.11
C ASP A 54 11.20 -6.83 8.88
N TYR A 55 11.08 -5.56 8.48
CA TYR A 55 10.09 -4.65 9.03
C TYR A 55 8.65 -5.18 8.82
N VAL A 56 8.33 -5.63 7.60
CA VAL A 56 6.98 -6.10 7.26
C VAL A 56 6.63 -7.39 7.99
N VAL A 57 7.52 -8.38 8.09
CA VAL A 57 7.20 -9.68 8.73
C VAL A 57 7.18 -9.62 10.25
N ASN A 58 7.82 -8.63 10.86
CA ASN A 58 7.80 -8.39 12.30
C ASN A 58 6.78 -7.32 12.71
N GLY A 59 6.05 -6.75 11.74
CA GLY A 59 5.02 -5.76 11.98
C GLY A 59 3.83 -6.33 12.76
N PRO A 60 3.05 -5.46 13.45
CA PRO A 60 1.95 -5.88 14.31
C PRO A 60 0.82 -6.62 13.59
N LEU A 61 0.72 -6.48 12.27
CA LEU A 61 -0.30 -7.15 11.44
C LEU A 61 0.10 -8.56 10.99
N THR A 62 1.39 -8.88 11.03
CA THR A 62 1.98 -10.06 10.37
C THR A 62 2.76 -10.94 11.34
N ALA A 63 3.30 -10.38 12.43
CA ALA A 63 4.16 -11.09 13.38
C ALA A 63 3.53 -12.37 13.96
N SER A 64 2.20 -12.41 14.14
CA SER A 64 1.49 -13.56 14.70
C SER A 64 1.06 -14.61 13.67
N ILE A 65 1.15 -14.29 12.37
CA ILE A 65 0.65 -15.15 11.28
C ILE A 65 1.75 -15.65 10.34
N VAL A 66 2.91 -15.00 10.35
CA VAL A 66 4.05 -15.38 9.50
C VAL A 66 4.71 -16.64 10.07
N THR A 67 4.79 -17.69 9.24
CA THR A 67 5.50 -18.92 9.55
C THR A 67 7.00 -18.77 9.31
N GLU A 68 7.80 -19.62 9.94
CA GLU A 68 9.24 -19.64 9.72
C GLU A 68 9.60 -19.99 8.26
N GLU A 69 8.82 -20.86 7.62
CA GLU A 69 8.99 -21.16 6.20
C GLU A 69 8.80 -19.91 5.32
N LEU A 70 7.81 -19.07 5.63
CA LEU A 70 7.59 -17.82 4.90
C LEU A 70 8.75 -16.83 5.13
N ARG A 71 9.36 -16.81 6.33
CA ARG A 71 10.55 -15.97 6.57
C ARG A 71 11.74 -16.39 5.71
N VAL A 72 11.95 -17.69 5.56
CA VAL A 72 13.09 -18.23 4.79
C VAL A 72 12.86 -18.11 3.29
N LYS A 73 11.71 -18.55 2.78
CA LYS A 73 11.43 -18.58 1.34
C LYS A 73 10.91 -17.24 0.81
N GLY A 74 10.12 -16.53 1.61
CA GLY A 74 9.46 -15.28 1.22
C GLY A 74 10.45 -14.14 0.96
N ARG A 75 11.64 -14.17 1.57
CA ARG A 75 12.66 -13.14 1.39
C ARG A 75 13.11 -12.98 -0.06
N GLU A 76 13.38 -14.09 -0.74
CA GLU A 76 13.83 -14.05 -2.14
C GLU A 76 12.71 -13.56 -3.07
N TYR A 77 11.47 -14.02 -2.85
CA TYR A 77 10.32 -13.51 -3.60
C TYR A 77 10.07 -12.02 -3.34
N PHE A 78 10.23 -11.56 -2.09
CA PHE A 78 10.09 -10.15 -1.75
C PHE A 78 11.13 -9.30 -2.46
N LYS A 79 12.40 -9.76 -2.54
CA LYS A 79 13.45 -9.07 -3.28
C LYS A 79 13.13 -8.95 -4.77
N GLU A 80 12.65 -10.03 -5.38
CA GLU A 80 12.25 -10.04 -6.79
C GLU A 80 11.16 -8.99 -7.04
N GLU A 81 10.09 -9.00 -6.24
CA GLU A 81 9.01 -8.03 -6.36
C GLU A 81 9.43 -6.60 -6.03
N TRP A 82 10.37 -6.42 -5.09
CA TRP A 82 10.96 -5.11 -4.78
C TRP A 82 11.70 -4.52 -5.98
N HIS A 83 12.46 -5.34 -6.70
CA HIS A 83 13.14 -4.91 -7.93
C HIS A 83 12.13 -4.60 -9.04
N ASN A 84 11.09 -5.42 -9.18
CA ASN A 84 10.02 -5.21 -10.17
C ASN A 84 9.22 -3.92 -9.90
N ALA A 85 9.05 -3.55 -8.63
CA ALA A 85 8.32 -2.36 -8.21
C ALA A 85 9.16 -1.07 -8.27
N ALA A 86 10.47 -1.16 -8.50
CA ALA A 86 11.34 0.00 -8.48
C ALA A 86 11.18 0.87 -9.74
N ASP A 87 11.04 2.17 -9.52
CA ASP A 87 11.11 3.20 -10.55
C ASP A 87 12.35 4.07 -10.29
N ASP A 88 13.17 4.27 -11.33
CA ASP A 88 14.49 4.93 -11.21
C ASP A 88 15.38 4.38 -10.07
N GLY A 89 15.36 3.05 -9.89
CA GLY A 89 16.16 2.36 -8.88
C GLY A 89 15.68 2.53 -7.43
N LYS A 90 14.47 3.08 -7.22
CA LYS A 90 13.86 3.25 -5.91
C LYS A 90 12.45 2.71 -5.86
N VAL A 91 12.04 2.23 -4.70
CA VAL A 91 10.67 1.83 -4.42
C VAL A 91 10.02 2.89 -3.54
N GLU A 92 8.84 3.35 -3.95
CA GLU A 92 7.99 4.17 -3.10
C GLU A 92 7.28 3.29 -2.07
N VAL A 93 7.55 3.53 -0.79
CA VAL A 93 6.82 2.95 0.33
C VAL A 93 5.95 4.03 0.94
N SER A 94 4.64 3.89 0.74
CA SER A 94 3.64 4.83 1.25
C SER A 94 2.92 4.27 2.48
N ASP A 95 3.05 4.97 3.60
CA ASP A 95 2.20 4.79 4.78
C ASP A 95 1.33 6.04 4.93
N ILE A 96 0.22 6.04 4.18
CA ILE A 96 -0.60 7.22 3.90
C ILE A 96 -2.09 6.87 3.96
N PHE A 97 -2.90 7.81 4.44
CA PHE A 97 -4.35 7.75 4.36
C PHE A 97 -4.89 8.62 3.23
N TYR A 98 -5.66 8.01 2.33
CA TYR A 98 -6.43 8.71 1.31
C TYR A 98 -7.89 8.86 1.76
N VAL A 99 -8.42 10.08 1.70
CA VAL A 99 -9.81 10.39 2.00
C VAL A 99 -10.50 10.84 0.72
N TYR A 100 -11.61 10.17 0.41
CA TYR A 100 -12.45 10.47 -0.73
C TYR A 100 -13.75 11.10 -0.22
N ILE A 101 -14.09 12.28 -0.74
CA ILE A 101 -15.38 12.93 -0.56
C ILE A 101 -16.15 12.72 -1.85
N ALA A 102 -17.21 11.94 -1.79
CA ALA A 102 -18.03 11.62 -2.94
C ALA A 102 -19.52 11.70 -2.58
N ARG A 103 -20.32 12.21 -3.52
CA ARG A 103 -21.79 12.27 -3.38
C ARG A 103 -22.45 11.27 -4.30
N LYS A 104 -23.52 10.65 -3.83
CA LYS A 104 -24.32 9.73 -4.64
C LYS A 104 -25.19 10.53 -5.63
N VAL A 105 -25.27 10.04 -6.87
CA VAL A 105 -26.21 10.53 -7.89
C VAL A 105 -27.54 9.78 -7.79
#